data_AF-A0A3N8D3I0-F1
#
_entry.id   AF-A0A3N8D3I0-F1
#
_cell.length_a   1.000
_cell.length_b   1.000
_cell.length_c   1.000
_cell.angle_alpha   90.00
_cell.angle_beta   90.00
_cell.angle_gamma   90.00
#
_symmetry.space_group_name_H-M   'P 1'
#
loop_
_entity.id
_entity.type
_entity.pdbx_description
1 polymer ?
#
loop_
_entity_poly.entity_id
_entity_poly.type
_entity_poly.pdbx_seq_one_letter_code
_entity_poly.pdbx_strand_id
1 'polypeptide(L)'
;MKRNLVLAAALAAPLLSACGGGSDNPPPLVEDRLCPATLDYSTVFTGGAGSGELAKVQLDTTKMTWQVTYVESAVPQKTGTVTPTRAGTVDSGTLTQETLLPTNKLNQCAFRLNGASLDASRPARIFVGFGVAGGTIPGKEIQFDGVLGQAAVPDTKFPYYPFIGFSSIETDITKVAGTYSHIGFGEVPSQKFAPASIDAKVTINADGTWTKCDTTGQFAGGACMQQGTNFVQSADGSGAFQSNNYQSQLKPTLSATPQGKGFMIVGKLRNQLVPILVRTGVANPNPTPDSNGVPGLTADDESSISILSPQTAIAAGSQNGEYIGVDSQFDYRTTALINNQATLLDPFQPSQASLATALDLDYTQKVPGTVTTIHTGSGSTSPTGKFIFTGGVFGFLDNAGSTPYFTIGAFVQ
;
A
#
# COMPACT_ATOMS: atom_id res chain seq x y z
N MET A 1 -14.58 38.49 43.68
CA MET A 1 -14.90 39.80 43.08
C MET A 1 -14.14 39.93 41.75
N LYS A 2 -14.87 40.32 40.70
CA LYS A 2 -14.45 40.77 39.36
C LYS A 2 -13.97 39.73 38.31
N ARG A 3 -14.86 39.53 37.34
CA ARG A 3 -14.71 39.00 35.96
C ARG A 3 -13.73 39.84 35.14
N ASN A 4 -13.12 39.23 34.12
CA ASN A 4 -12.82 39.80 32.78
C ASN A 4 -12.55 38.62 31.83
N LEU A 5 -13.43 38.31 30.86
CA LEU A 5 -13.62 38.88 29.51
C LEU A 5 -12.68 38.28 28.44
N VAL A 6 -13.24 37.29 27.74
CA VAL A 6 -13.21 36.96 26.30
C VAL A 6 -12.26 37.77 25.40
N LEU A 7 -11.47 37.06 24.56
CA LEU A 7 -11.21 37.48 23.18
C LEU A 7 -11.26 36.27 22.24
N ALA A 8 -12.25 36.26 21.35
CA ALA A 8 -12.33 35.42 20.17
C ALA A 8 -11.66 36.15 19.00
N ALA A 9 -10.78 35.47 18.26
CA ALA A 9 -10.23 35.96 17.00
C ALA A 9 -10.98 35.31 15.84
N ALA A 10 -11.84 36.09 15.20
CA ALA A 10 -12.46 35.77 13.92
C ALA A 10 -11.45 36.02 12.79
N LEU A 11 -11.20 34.99 11.96
CA LEU A 11 -10.48 35.14 10.70
C LEU A 11 -11.47 35.66 9.65
N ALA A 12 -11.25 36.90 9.23
CA ALA A 12 -12.01 37.57 8.17
C ALA A 12 -11.57 37.06 6.78
N ALA A 13 -12.54 36.65 5.97
CA ALA A 13 -12.38 36.51 4.52
C ALA A 13 -12.40 37.89 3.86
N PRO A 14 -11.58 38.17 2.82
CA PRO A 14 -11.76 39.36 2.02
C PRO A 14 -12.84 39.13 0.95
N LEU A 15 -13.90 39.93 1.04
CA LEU A 15 -14.84 40.21 -0.05
C LEU A 15 -14.12 40.98 -1.15
N LEU A 16 -14.07 40.44 -2.37
CA LEU A 16 -13.62 41.17 -3.55
C LEU A 16 -14.78 41.99 -4.15
N SER A 17 -14.67 43.30 -4.02
CA SER A 17 -15.46 44.30 -4.74
C SER A 17 -15.01 44.41 -6.20
N ALA A 18 -15.96 44.35 -7.13
CA ALA A 18 -15.75 44.72 -8.52
C ALA A 18 -15.61 46.25 -8.67
N CYS A 19 -14.57 46.71 -9.39
CA CYS A 19 -14.56 47.91 -10.24
C CYS A 19 -13.18 48.09 -10.89
N GLY A 20 -13.13 48.32 -12.22
CA GLY A 20 -12.01 49.00 -12.90
C GLY A 20 -11.34 48.19 -14.00
N GLY A 21 -11.62 48.55 -15.25
CA GLY A 21 -10.91 48.02 -16.42
C GLY A 21 -9.46 48.50 -16.49
N GLY A 22 -8.57 47.54 -16.68
CA GLY A 22 -7.15 47.70 -17.01
C GLY A 22 -6.65 46.32 -17.43
N SER A 23 -6.17 46.20 -18.66
CA SER A 23 -5.79 44.96 -19.32
C SER A 23 -4.45 44.41 -18.84
N ASP A 24 -4.31 44.20 -17.54
CA ASP A 24 -3.21 43.47 -16.93
C ASP A 24 -3.82 42.40 -16.02
N ASN A 25 -4.39 41.37 -16.63
CA ASN A 25 -4.63 40.13 -15.91
C ASN A 25 -3.25 39.63 -15.46
N PRO A 26 -3.00 39.48 -14.14
CA PRO A 26 -1.84 38.74 -13.69
C PRO A 26 -1.84 37.40 -14.43
N PRO A 27 -0.68 36.91 -14.93
CA PRO A 27 -0.66 35.58 -15.51
C PRO A 27 -1.31 34.62 -14.51
N PRO A 28 -2.23 33.75 -14.95
CA PRO A 28 -2.91 32.83 -14.05
C PRO A 28 -1.86 32.15 -13.19
N LEU A 29 -2.06 32.16 -11.87
CA LEU A 29 -1.19 31.47 -10.93
C LEU A 29 -1.04 30.04 -11.42
N VAL A 30 0.15 29.71 -11.91
CA VAL A 30 0.47 28.34 -12.33
C VAL A 30 0.56 27.55 -11.04
N GLU A 31 -0.49 26.78 -10.73
CA GLU A 31 -0.45 25.87 -9.59
C GLU A 31 0.71 24.87 -9.77
N ASP A 32 1.57 24.75 -8.76
CA ASP A 32 2.65 23.78 -8.77
C ASP A 32 2.07 22.36 -8.90
N ARG A 33 2.40 21.67 -10.00
CA ARG A 33 1.96 20.31 -10.27
C ARG A 33 2.62 19.33 -9.29
N LEU A 34 1.86 18.33 -8.84
CA LEU A 34 2.35 17.26 -7.98
C LEU A 34 3.21 16.23 -8.71
N CYS A 35 3.03 16.16 -10.03
CA CYS A 35 3.61 15.17 -10.92
C CYS A 35 4.30 15.84 -12.12
N PRO A 36 5.25 15.14 -12.78
CA PRO A 36 5.83 15.58 -14.04
C PRO A 36 4.76 15.94 -15.08
N ALA A 37 5.09 16.90 -15.95
CA ALA A 37 4.13 17.39 -16.92
C ALA A 37 3.64 16.31 -17.89
N THR A 38 4.57 15.41 -18.22
CA THR A 38 4.42 14.26 -19.09
C THR A 38 5.14 13.07 -18.44
N LEU A 39 4.57 11.89 -18.60
CA LEU A 39 5.22 10.61 -18.36
C LEU A 39 5.27 9.83 -19.67
N ASP A 40 6.33 9.06 -19.84
CA ASP A 40 6.46 8.05 -20.87
C ASP A 40 6.91 6.73 -20.25
N TYR A 41 7.04 5.70 -21.08
CA TYR A 41 7.47 4.38 -20.62
C TYR A 41 8.94 4.30 -20.19
N SER A 42 9.73 5.39 -20.23
CA SER A 42 11.04 5.41 -19.58
C SER A 42 10.95 5.56 -18.07
N THR A 43 9.83 6.13 -17.57
CA THR A 43 9.58 6.22 -16.12
C THR A 43 8.92 4.94 -15.63
N VAL A 44 9.69 4.12 -14.91
CA VAL A 44 9.23 2.84 -14.36
C VAL A 44 8.97 2.99 -12.87
N PHE A 45 7.73 2.76 -12.44
CA PHE A 45 7.40 2.65 -11.02
C PHE A 45 7.47 1.19 -10.59
N THR A 46 8.57 0.80 -9.94
CA THR A 46 8.71 -0.55 -9.36
C THR A 46 8.06 -0.57 -7.99
N GLY A 47 7.18 -1.52 -7.73
CA GLY A 47 6.35 -1.53 -6.54
C GLY A 47 5.74 -2.88 -6.20
N GLY A 48 4.95 -2.88 -5.14
CA GLY A 48 4.24 -4.04 -4.63
C GLY A 48 2.73 -3.85 -4.68
N ALA A 49 1.98 -4.95 -4.80
CA ALA A 49 0.52 -4.95 -4.73
C ALA A 49 -0.02 -5.82 -3.58
N GLY A 50 -1.24 -5.50 -3.14
CA GLY A 50 -1.95 -6.25 -2.09
C GLY A 50 -2.18 -7.73 -2.41
N SER A 51 -2.19 -8.08 -3.69
CA SER A 51 -2.19 -9.45 -4.23
C SER A 51 -0.86 -10.20 -4.04
N GLY A 52 0.12 -9.63 -3.35
CA GLY A 52 1.44 -10.25 -3.16
C GLY A 52 2.32 -10.20 -4.40
N GLU A 53 2.05 -9.27 -5.33
CA GLU A 53 2.77 -9.17 -6.60
C GLU A 53 3.86 -8.11 -6.53
N LEU A 54 5.02 -8.41 -7.14
CA LEU A 54 6.05 -7.45 -7.49
C LEU A 54 5.81 -7.01 -8.93
N ALA A 55 5.54 -5.73 -9.14
CA ALA A 55 5.15 -5.20 -10.45
C ALA A 55 5.90 -3.92 -10.82
N LYS A 56 5.97 -3.68 -12.13
CA LYS A 56 6.44 -2.44 -12.74
C LYS A 56 5.26 -1.79 -13.44
N VAL A 57 4.95 -0.55 -13.08
CA VAL A 57 3.90 0.25 -13.72
C VAL A 57 4.54 1.38 -14.52
N GLN A 58 4.07 1.57 -15.75
CA GLN A 58 4.53 2.60 -16.67
C GLN A 58 3.32 3.27 -17.32
N LEU A 59 3.37 4.59 -17.45
CA LEU A 59 2.32 5.40 -18.05
C LEU A 59 2.91 6.22 -19.18
N ASP A 60 2.19 6.34 -20.30
CA ASP A 60 2.48 7.28 -21.37
C ASP A 60 1.31 8.27 -21.44
N THR A 61 1.49 9.46 -20.87
CA THR A 61 0.44 10.49 -20.80
C THR A 61 0.30 11.28 -22.09
N THR A 62 1.20 11.09 -23.06
CA THR A 62 1.09 11.67 -24.39
C THR A 62 0.28 10.76 -25.31
N LYS A 63 0.51 9.45 -25.25
CA LYS A 63 -0.26 8.43 -25.99
C LYS A 63 -1.51 8.00 -25.27
N MET A 64 -1.68 8.38 -24.00
CA MET A 64 -2.76 7.94 -23.12
C MET A 64 -2.82 6.42 -23.01
N THR A 65 -1.69 5.78 -22.69
CA THR A 65 -1.58 4.33 -22.53
C THR A 65 -0.87 3.95 -21.23
N TRP A 66 -1.14 2.76 -20.73
CA TRP A 66 -0.48 2.21 -19.55
C TRP A 66 0.01 0.78 -19.79
N GLN A 67 0.98 0.38 -18.99
CA GLN A 67 1.54 -0.96 -18.93
C GLN A 67 1.78 -1.37 -17.47
N VAL A 68 1.43 -2.61 -17.14
CA VAL A 68 1.83 -3.30 -15.91
C VAL A 68 2.58 -4.56 -16.28
N THR A 69 3.84 -4.66 -15.86
CA THR A 69 4.65 -5.89 -15.97
C THR A 69 4.71 -6.57 -14.62
N TYR A 70 4.24 -7.81 -14.56
CA TYR A 70 4.26 -8.61 -13.34
C TYR A 70 5.60 -9.35 -13.28
N VAL A 71 6.51 -8.90 -12.42
CA VAL A 71 7.82 -9.53 -12.25
C VAL A 71 7.64 -10.86 -11.53
N GLU A 72 6.92 -10.84 -10.41
CA GLU A 72 6.55 -12.01 -9.62
C GLU A 72 5.08 -11.88 -9.21
N SER A 73 4.36 -13.00 -9.22
CA SER A 73 2.92 -13.01 -8.94
C SER A 73 2.43 -14.37 -8.48
N ALA A 74 1.57 -14.37 -7.46
CA ALA A 74 0.80 -15.53 -7.02
C ALA A 74 -0.56 -15.65 -7.73
N VAL A 75 -0.96 -14.63 -8.51
CA VAL A 75 -2.27 -14.58 -9.17
C VAL A 75 -2.25 -15.46 -10.41
N PRO A 76 -3.19 -16.42 -10.56
CA PRO A 76 -3.23 -17.31 -11.72
C PRO A 76 -3.60 -16.56 -13.01
N GLN A 77 -3.07 -17.01 -14.15
CA GLN A 77 -3.46 -16.44 -15.45
C GLN A 77 -4.91 -16.77 -15.82
N LYS A 78 -5.42 -17.90 -15.34
CA LYS A 78 -6.76 -18.41 -15.65
C LYS A 78 -7.48 -18.82 -14.37
N THR A 79 -8.75 -18.43 -14.25
CA THR A 79 -9.65 -18.91 -13.20
C THR A 79 -9.81 -20.42 -13.27
N GLY A 80 -9.88 -21.09 -12.13
CA GLY A 80 -9.89 -22.55 -12.03
C GLY A 80 -8.50 -23.20 -12.02
N THR A 81 -7.42 -22.42 -12.04
CA THR A 81 -6.04 -22.91 -11.91
C THR A 81 -5.24 -22.11 -10.89
N VAL A 82 -4.11 -22.66 -10.44
CA VAL A 82 -3.13 -21.95 -9.59
C VAL A 82 -1.79 -21.74 -10.31
N THR A 83 -1.60 -22.38 -11.46
CA THR A 83 -0.41 -22.27 -12.32
C THR A 83 -0.82 -22.42 -13.80
N PRO A 84 -0.17 -21.72 -14.75
CA PRO A 84 0.81 -20.66 -14.54
C PRO A 84 0.21 -19.40 -13.89
N THR A 85 1.05 -18.62 -13.20
CA THR A 85 0.69 -17.32 -12.63
C THR A 85 0.99 -16.18 -13.60
N ARG A 86 0.61 -14.94 -13.26
CA ARG A 86 0.93 -13.75 -14.07
C ARG A 86 2.42 -13.41 -14.10
N ALA A 87 3.28 -14.10 -13.34
CA ALA A 87 4.72 -13.82 -13.36
C ALA A 87 5.28 -13.87 -14.80
N GLY A 88 6.01 -12.83 -15.19
CA GLY A 88 6.56 -12.65 -16.53
C GLY A 88 5.58 -12.12 -17.59
N THR A 89 4.31 -11.85 -17.26
CA THR A 89 3.34 -11.30 -18.22
C THR A 89 3.24 -9.78 -18.16
N VAL A 90 2.58 -9.20 -19.16
CA VAL A 90 2.33 -7.77 -19.28
C VAL A 90 0.87 -7.52 -19.59
N ASP A 91 0.21 -6.69 -18.79
CA ASP A 91 -1.08 -6.10 -19.11
C ASP A 91 -0.87 -4.67 -19.62
N SER A 92 -1.73 -4.23 -20.54
CA SER A 92 -1.70 -2.87 -21.07
C SER A 92 -3.07 -2.40 -21.49
N GLY A 93 -3.24 -1.08 -21.60
CA GLY A 93 -4.51 -0.48 -22.01
C GLY A 93 -4.38 1.01 -22.23
N THR A 94 -5.52 1.69 -22.28
CA THR A 94 -5.60 3.15 -22.45
C THR A 94 -5.85 3.85 -21.13
N LEU A 95 -5.46 5.12 -21.05
CA LEU A 95 -5.67 6.00 -19.91
C LEU A 95 -6.84 6.95 -20.18
N THR A 96 -7.54 7.31 -19.10
CA THR A 96 -8.43 8.49 -19.08
C THR A 96 -7.98 9.36 -17.92
N GLN A 97 -7.75 10.65 -18.15
CA GLN A 97 -7.43 11.58 -17.05
C GLN A 97 -8.63 11.72 -16.10
N GLU A 98 -8.38 11.75 -14.79
CA GLU A 98 -9.44 11.92 -13.80
C GLU A 98 -9.93 13.38 -13.75
N THR A 99 -11.22 13.55 -13.43
CA THR A 99 -11.86 14.88 -13.35
C THR A 99 -12.73 15.05 -12.11
N LEU A 100 -12.85 13.99 -11.30
CA LEU A 100 -13.77 13.94 -10.16
C LEU A 100 -13.10 14.23 -8.82
N LEU A 101 -11.78 14.45 -8.77
CA LEU A 101 -11.10 14.82 -7.53
C LEU A 101 -11.38 16.29 -7.17
N PRO A 102 -11.30 16.67 -5.88
CA PRO A 102 -11.69 18.00 -5.40
C PRO A 102 -10.93 19.17 -6.03
N THR A 103 -9.70 18.96 -6.51
CA THR A 103 -8.85 20.03 -7.08
C THR A 103 -8.30 19.66 -8.46
N ASN A 104 -8.08 20.66 -9.30
CA ASN A 104 -7.44 20.48 -10.60
C ASN A 104 -6.03 19.90 -10.48
N LYS A 105 -5.28 20.35 -9.47
CA LYS A 105 -3.96 19.83 -9.14
C LYS A 105 -3.93 18.32 -8.89
N LEU A 106 -4.94 17.77 -8.20
CA LEU A 106 -5.09 16.33 -8.01
C LEU A 106 -5.48 15.62 -9.32
N ASN A 107 -6.46 16.16 -10.04
CA ASN A 107 -6.93 15.62 -11.33
C ASN A 107 -5.83 15.56 -12.41
N GLN A 108 -4.88 16.50 -12.42
CA GLN A 108 -3.74 16.49 -13.34
C GLN A 108 -2.76 15.33 -13.13
N CYS A 109 -2.85 14.68 -11.97
CA CYS A 109 -1.90 13.66 -11.53
C CYS A 109 -2.59 12.33 -11.23
N ALA A 110 -3.84 12.17 -11.68
CA ALA A 110 -4.64 10.98 -11.48
C ALA A 110 -5.23 10.49 -12.82
N PHE A 111 -5.15 9.18 -13.04
CA PHE A 111 -5.60 8.56 -14.28
C PHE A 111 -6.38 7.28 -14.00
N ARG A 112 -7.43 7.05 -14.77
CA ARG A 112 -8.13 5.76 -14.85
C ARG A 112 -7.40 4.83 -15.81
N LEU A 113 -7.25 3.57 -15.42
CA LEU A 113 -6.69 2.50 -16.23
C LEU A 113 -7.86 1.79 -16.92
N ASN A 114 -8.16 2.17 -18.16
CA ASN A 114 -9.32 1.63 -18.86
C ASN A 114 -9.14 0.11 -19.08
N GLY A 115 -10.15 -0.67 -18.70
CA GLY A 115 -10.15 -2.13 -18.82
C GLY A 115 -9.36 -2.88 -17.73
N ALA A 116 -8.73 -2.18 -16.78
CA ALA A 116 -8.01 -2.84 -15.68
C ALA A 116 -8.91 -3.31 -14.53
N SER A 117 -10.15 -2.79 -14.43
CA SER A 117 -11.10 -3.23 -13.39
C SER A 117 -12.06 -4.30 -13.90
N LEU A 118 -12.32 -5.30 -13.06
CA LEU A 118 -13.40 -6.28 -13.27
C LEU A 118 -14.77 -5.78 -12.82
N ASP A 119 -14.85 -4.58 -12.27
CA ASP A 119 -16.09 -3.91 -11.85
C ASP A 119 -16.13 -2.50 -12.44
N ALA A 120 -17.04 -2.28 -13.39
CA ALA A 120 -17.19 -0.99 -14.07
C ALA A 120 -17.61 0.16 -13.14
N SER A 121 -18.24 -0.15 -11.99
CA SER A 121 -18.62 0.84 -10.98
C SER A 121 -17.43 1.25 -10.09
N ARG A 122 -16.39 0.42 -10.06
CA ARG A 122 -15.14 0.66 -9.32
C ARG A 122 -13.98 0.71 -10.33
N PRO A 123 -13.79 1.81 -11.05
CA PRO A 123 -12.70 1.87 -12.02
C PRO A 123 -11.34 1.87 -11.32
N ALA A 124 -10.38 1.17 -11.94
CA ALA A 124 -8.99 1.16 -11.53
C ALA A 124 -8.35 2.52 -11.82
N ARG A 125 -7.61 3.06 -10.86
CA ARG A 125 -7.01 4.39 -10.91
C ARG A 125 -5.60 4.36 -10.37
N ILE A 126 -4.78 5.27 -10.87
CA ILE A 126 -3.44 5.50 -10.40
C ILE A 126 -3.22 7.00 -10.19
N PHE A 127 -2.53 7.33 -9.11
CA PHE A 127 -2.13 8.66 -8.71
C PHE A 127 -0.61 8.71 -8.76
N VAL A 128 -0.06 9.69 -9.45
CA VAL A 128 1.39 9.87 -9.59
C VAL A 128 1.80 11.17 -8.94
N GLY A 129 2.89 11.20 -8.20
CA GLY A 129 3.41 12.43 -7.62
C GLY A 129 4.67 12.20 -6.81
N PHE A 130 5.57 13.19 -6.80
CA PHE A 130 6.81 13.16 -6.01
C PHE A 130 7.70 11.90 -6.18
N GLY A 131 7.61 11.20 -7.32
CA GLY A 131 8.35 9.95 -7.56
C GLY A 131 7.64 8.67 -7.12
N VAL A 132 6.36 8.76 -6.74
CA VAL A 132 5.49 7.64 -6.38
C VAL A 132 4.39 7.47 -7.40
N ALA A 133 4.00 6.22 -7.65
CA ALA A 133 2.70 5.87 -8.22
C ALA A 133 1.95 4.99 -7.21
N GLY A 134 0.82 5.49 -6.71
CA GLY A 134 -0.08 4.76 -5.80
C GLY A 134 -1.45 4.57 -6.43
N GLY A 135 -2.23 3.60 -6.00
CA GLY A 135 -3.56 3.33 -6.54
C GLY A 135 -3.76 1.85 -6.76
N THR A 136 -4.00 1.44 -8.00
CA THR A 136 -4.37 0.05 -8.31
C THR A 136 -3.69 -0.51 -9.56
N ILE A 137 -3.49 -1.82 -9.59
CA ILE A 137 -3.17 -2.61 -10.81
C ILE A 137 -4.34 -3.54 -11.18
N PRO A 138 -4.35 -4.14 -12.39
CA PRO A 138 -5.47 -4.95 -12.85
C PRO A 138 -5.87 -6.10 -11.92
N GLY A 139 -7.18 -6.25 -11.73
CA GLY A 139 -7.78 -7.27 -10.88
C GLY A 139 -7.82 -8.65 -11.52
N LYS A 140 -8.35 -9.63 -10.77
CA LYS A 140 -8.56 -10.99 -11.27
C LYS A 140 -9.73 -11.67 -10.57
N GLU A 141 -10.39 -12.56 -11.30
CA GLU A 141 -11.28 -13.56 -10.72
C GLU A 141 -10.47 -14.82 -10.45
N ILE A 142 -10.44 -15.25 -9.19
CA ILE A 142 -9.65 -16.39 -8.75
C ILE A 142 -10.54 -17.42 -8.09
N GLN A 143 -10.27 -18.68 -8.44
CA GLN A 143 -11.04 -19.84 -8.01
C GLN A 143 -10.15 -21.07 -8.26
N PHE A 144 -10.21 -22.05 -7.37
CA PHE A 144 -9.58 -23.35 -7.58
C PHE A 144 -10.32 -24.44 -6.80
N ASP A 145 -10.67 -25.55 -7.45
CA ASP A 145 -11.44 -26.63 -6.79
C ASP A 145 -10.64 -27.41 -5.74
N GLY A 146 -9.31 -27.22 -5.71
CA GLY A 146 -8.42 -28.01 -4.87
C GLY A 146 -8.10 -29.37 -5.47
N VAL A 147 -7.05 -30.02 -4.96
CA VAL A 147 -6.76 -31.42 -5.31
C VAL A 147 -7.55 -32.29 -4.34
N LEU A 148 -8.58 -32.98 -4.83
CA LEU A 148 -9.55 -33.71 -3.99
C LEU A 148 -10.21 -32.81 -2.93
N GLY A 149 -10.40 -31.52 -3.24
CA GLY A 149 -10.95 -30.52 -2.33
C GLY A 149 -9.94 -29.90 -1.35
N GLN A 150 -8.71 -30.41 -1.27
CA GLN A 150 -7.66 -29.82 -0.44
C GLN A 150 -7.11 -28.54 -1.07
N ALA A 151 -6.91 -27.52 -0.23
CA ALA A 151 -6.48 -26.18 -0.66
C ALA A 151 -7.38 -25.54 -1.72
N ALA A 152 -8.68 -25.83 -1.68
CA ALA A 152 -9.66 -25.18 -2.53
C ALA A 152 -9.75 -23.68 -2.23
N VAL A 153 -9.86 -22.87 -3.28
CA VAL A 153 -10.03 -21.42 -3.22
C VAL A 153 -11.45 -21.09 -3.69
N PRO A 154 -12.30 -20.46 -2.86
CA PRO A 154 -13.64 -20.10 -3.28
C PRO A 154 -13.59 -19.06 -4.41
N ASP A 155 -14.59 -19.11 -5.29
CA ASP A 155 -14.71 -18.13 -6.38
C ASP A 155 -14.83 -16.72 -5.84
N THR A 156 -13.84 -15.87 -6.15
CA THR A 156 -13.77 -14.49 -5.68
C THR A 156 -13.26 -13.57 -6.77
N LYS A 157 -14.01 -12.50 -7.01
CA LYS A 157 -13.70 -11.46 -7.98
C LYS A 157 -13.09 -10.24 -7.29
N PHE A 158 -11.84 -9.96 -7.63
CA PHE A 158 -11.16 -8.73 -7.21
C PHE A 158 -11.28 -7.70 -8.34
N PRO A 159 -11.93 -6.54 -8.11
CA PRO A 159 -12.06 -5.52 -9.15
C PRO A 159 -10.68 -5.08 -9.64
N TYR A 160 -9.76 -4.88 -8.71
CA TYR A 160 -8.37 -4.49 -8.91
C TYR A 160 -7.57 -4.86 -7.66
N TYR A 161 -6.25 -4.63 -7.65
CA TYR A 161 -5.42 -4.80 -6.45
C TYR A 161 -4.75 -3.48 -6.06
N PRO A 162 -4.75 -3.09 -4.77
CA PRO A 162 -4.00 -1.94 -4.27
C PRO A 162 -2.52 -2.03 -4.65
N PHE A 163 -1.91 -0.93 -5.07
CA PHE A 163 -0.53 -0.87 -5.52
C PHE A 163 0.16 0.40 -5.04
N ILE A 164 1.44 0.29 -4.72
CA ILE A 164 2.35 1.42 -4.53
C ILE A 164 3.72 1.08 -5.11
N GLY A 165 4.28 1.99 -5.90
CA GLY A 165 5.59 1.86 -6.50
C GLY A 165 6.32 3.18 -6.64
N PHE A 166 7.63 3.10 -6.89
CA PHE A 166 8.54 4.24 -6.87
C PHE A 166 9.35 4.30 -8.16
N SER A 167 9.58 5.52 -8.67
CA SER A 167 10.42 5.75 -9.85
C SER A 167 11.91 5.71 -9.56
N SER A 168 12.29 5.74 -8.27
CA SER A 168 13.66 5.57 -7.79
C SER A 168 13.67 4.67 -6.57
N ILE A 169 14.57 3.69 -6.58
CA ILE A 169 14.72 2.70 -5.51
C ILE A 169 16.17 2.61 -5.02
N GLU A 170 16.35 2.15 -3.78
CA GLU A 170 17.63 1.74 -3.22
C GLU A 170 17.88 0.26 -3.47
N THR A 171 19.07 -0.05 -3.97
CA THR A 171 19.52 -1.40 -4.32
C THR A 171 20.75 -1.81 -3.51
N ASP A 172 21.23 -0.94 -2.62
CA ASP A 172 22.31 -1.21 -1.69
C ASP A 172 21.72 -1.56 -0.31
N ILE A 173 21.71 -2.86 0.03
CA ILE A 173 21.15 -3.37 1.28
C ILE A 173 21.83 -2.75 2.51
N THR A 174 23.09 -2.32 2.40
CA THR A 174 23.84 -1.72 3.51
C THR A 174 23.21 -0.40 3.97
N LYS A 175 22.50 0.31 3.08
CA LYS A 175 21.78 1.55 3.39
C LYS A 175 20.38 1.31 3.97
N VAL A 176 19.89 0.08 3.91
CA VAL A 176 18.60 -0.35 4.45
C VAL A 176 18.75 -0.92 5.86
N ALA A 177 19.99 -1.04 6.37
CA ALA A 177 20.22 -1.52 7.72
C ALA A 177 19.57 -0.59 8.76
N GLY A 178 18.84 -1.18 9.71
CA GLY A 178 18.09 -0.41 10.70
C GLY A 178 17.08 -1.23 11.49
N THR A 179 16.38 -0.53 12.37
CA THR A 179 15.26 -1.07 13.15
C THR A 179 13.98 -0.36 12.73
N TYR A 180 12.96 -1.14 12.41
CA TYR A 180 11.73 -0.68 11.79
C TYR A 180 10.51 -1.17 12.56
N SER A 181 9.49 -0.33 12.64
CA SER A 181 8.12 -0.80 12.84
C SER A 181 7.61 -1.33 11.50
N HIS A 182 6.90 -2.46 11.53
CA HIS A 182 6.42 -3.18 10.36
C HIS A 182 4.93 -3.42 10.54
N ILE A 183 4.12 -2.87 9.63
CA ILE A 183 2.68 -3.14 9.60
C ILE A 183 2.22 -3.51 8.20
N GLY A 184 1.16 -4.31 8.12
CA GLY A 184 0.64 -4.79 6.85
C GLY A 184 -0.59 -5.65 6.96
N PHE A 185 -0.97 -6.19 5.81
CA PHE A 185 -2.12 -7.05 5.63
C PHE A 185 -1.80 -8.14 4.62
N GLY A 186 -2.25 -9.35 4.91
CA GLY A 186 -2.21 -10.47 3.98
C GLY A 186 -3.50 -11.28 4.01
N GLU A 187 -3.63 -12.17 3.04
CA GLU A 187 -4.75 -13.08 2.93
C GLU A 187 -4.28 -14.46 2.48
N VAL A 188 -4.96 -15.51 2.95
CA VAL A 188 -4.74 -16.89 2.51
C VAL A 188 -5.95 -17.36 1.69
N PRO A 189 -5.87 -17.38 0.35
CA PRO A 189 -6.98 -17.73 -0.54
C PRO A 189 -7.62 -19.09 -0.21
N SER A 190 -6.79 -20.13 0.00
CA SER A 190 -7.23 -21.50 0.28
C SER A 190 -7.87 -21.67 1.67
N GLN A 191 -7.76 -20.67 2.53
CA GLN A 191 -8.47 -20.59 3.81
C GLN A 191 -9.66 -19.65 3.73
N LYS A 192 -10.30 -19.57 2.56
CA LYS A 192 -11.42 -18.67 2.27
C LYS A 192 -11.05 -17.20 2.44
N PHE A 193 -9.87 -16.82 1.93
CA PHE A 193 -9.32 -15.48 2.08
C PHE A 193 -9.20 -15.05 3.54
N ALA A 194 -8.72 -15.96 4.40
CA ALA A 194 -8.51 -15.66 5.81
C ALA A 194 -7.54 -14.48 5.93
N PRO A 195 -7.95 -13.37 6.60
CA PRO A 195 -7.12 -12.18 6.70
C PRO A 195 -6.05 -12.36 7.76
N ALA A 196 -4.88 -11.80 7.50
CA ALA A 196 -3.72 -11.79 8.36
C ALA A 196 -3.29 -10.35 8.62
N SER A 197 -3.21 -9.94 9.89
CA SER A 197 -2.60 -8.66 10.25
C SER A 197 -1.10 -8.87 10.45
N ILE A 198 -0.31 -7.93 9.95
CA ILE A 198 1.12 -7.90 10.20
C ILE A 198 1.36 -6.72 11.13
N ASP A 199 1.92 -6.97 12.29
CA ASP A 199 2.32 -5.96 13.27
C ASP A 199 3.56 -6.45 14.00
N ALA A 200 4.71 -5.87 13.69
CA ALA A 200 5.98 -6.40 14.14
C ALA A 200 7.06 -5.32 14.28
N LYS A 201 8.13 -5.69 14.98
CA LYS A 201 9.42 -5.02 14.89
C LYS A 201 10.32 -5.81 13.96
N VAL A 202 10.95 -5.15 13.00
CA VAL A 202 11.94 -5.75 12.10
C VAL A 202 13.30 -5.10 12.31
N THR A 203 14.36 -5.91 12.39
CA THR A 203 15.75 -5.43 12.38
C THR A 203 16.43 -6.01 11.15
N ILE A 204 17.04 -5.15 10.33
CA ILE A 204 17.79 -5.53 9.12
C ILE A 204 19.23 -5.10 9.33
N ASN A 205 20.17 -6.00 9.06
CA ASN A 205 21.60 -5.73 9.13
C ASN A 205 22.16 -5.43 7.74
N ALA A 206 23.35 -4.83 7.70
CA ALA A 206 23.98 -4.42 6.45
C ALA A 206 24.39 -5.60 5.54
N ASP A 207 24.46 -6.83 6.07
CA ASP A 207 24.69 -8.06 5.30
C ASP A 207 23.40 -8.72 4.80
N GLY A 208 22.24 -8.08 5.02
CA GLY A 208 20.93 -8.58 4.64
C GLY A 208 20.34 -9.63 5.58
N THR A 209 21.05 -10.03 6.66
CA THR A 209 20.42 -10.79 7.74
C THR A 209 19.36 -9.93 8.43
N TRP A 210 18.31 -10.57 8.94
CA TRP A 210 17.20 -9.83 9.53
C TRP A 210 16.45 -10.66 10.57
N THR A 211 15.71 -9.99 11.45
CA THR A 211 14.84 -10.62 12.43
C THR A 211 13.51 -9.89 12.50
N LYS A 212 12.40 -10.63 12.59
CA LYS A 212 11.07 -10.09 12.84
C LYS A 212 10.54 -10.60 14.18
N CYS A 213 10.08 -9.67 15.00
CA CYS A 213 9.40 -9.91 16.27
C CYS A 213 7.92 -9.60 16.08
N ASP A 214 7.10 -10.64 15.90
CA ASP A 214 5.66 -10.51 15.71
C ASP A 214 4.95 -10.09 17.00
N THR A 215 4.12 -9.05 16.93
CA THR A 215 3.35 -8.53 18.05
C THR A 215 1.92 -9.10 18.07
N THR A 216 1.46 -9.66 16.95
CA THR A 216 0.12 -10.25 16.86
C THR A 216 0.01 -11.59 17.59
N GLY A 217 1.13 -12.30 17.74
CA GLY A 217 1.17 -13.64 18.31
C GLY A 217 0.68 -14.74 17.34
N GLN A 218 0.23 -14.35 16.14
CA GLN A 218 -0.19 -15.28 15.09
C GLN A 218 0.99 -16.10 14.58
N PHE A 219 2.17 -15.49 14.58
CA PHE A 219 3.39 -16.09 14.10
C PHE A 219 4.30 -16.54 15.24
N ALA A 220 4.70 -17.82 15.25
CA ALA A 220 5.68 -18.39 16.20
C ALA A 220 5.44 -18.00 17.68
N GLY A 221 4.19 -17.74 18.07
CA GLY A 221 3.83 -17.28 19.41
C GLY A 221 4.45 -15.92 19.80
N GLY A 222 4.79 -15.07 18.83
CA GLY A 222 5.42 -13.76 19.04
C GLY A 222 6.94 -13.78 19.19
N ALA A 223 7.60 -14.91 18.89
CA ALA A 223 9.05 -15.01 18.96
C ALA A 223 9.77 -14.12 17.92
N CYS A 224 10.90 -13.54 18.33
CA CYS A 224 11.81 -12.85 17.43
C CYS A 224 12.69 -13.85 16.68
N MET A 225 12.51 -13.97 15.37
CA MET A 225 13.32 -14.86 14.54
C MET A 225 13.45 -14.36 13.10
N GLN A 226 14.44 -14.87 12.37
CA GLN A 226 14.56 -14.65 10.94
C GLN A 226 13.51 -15.50 10.21
N GLN A 227 12.60 -14.88 9.46
CA GLN A 227 11.45 -15.55 8.84
C GLN A 227 11.67 -15.77 7.34
N GLY A 228 12.83 -16.32 6.98
CA GLY A 228 13.27 -16.57 5.60
C GLY A 228 14.79 -16.60 5.46
N THR A 229 15.30 -16.61 4.24
CA THR A 229 16.73 -16.39 3.99
C THR A 229 17.10 -14.93 4.20
N ASN A 230 18.39 -14.60 4.11
CA ASN A 230 18.81 -13.20 4.08
C ASN A 230 18.19 -12.47 2.89
N PHE A 231 17.96 -11.17 3.04
CA PHE A 231 17.63 -10.30 1.92
C PHE A 231 18.86 -10.14 1.04
N VAL A 232 18.72 -10.53 -0.22
CA VAL A 232 19.75 -10.38 -1.27
C VAL A 232 19.13 -9.67 -2.47
N GLN A 233 19.94 -9.05 -3.32
CA GLN A 233 19.43 -8.44 -4.55
C GLN A 233 18.69 -9.50 -5.38
N SER A 234 17.44 -9.23 -5.79
CA SER A 234 16.70 -10.13 -6.65
C SER A 234 17.38 -10.27 -8.02
N ALA A 235 17.41 -11.49 -8.55
CA ALA A 235 18.01 -11.79 -9.85
C ALA A 235 17.11 -11.41 -11.05
N ASP A 236 15.86 -11.01 -10.79
CA ASP A 236 14.84 -10.67 -11.78
C ASP A 236 15.03 -9.28 -12.45
N GLY A 237 16.02 -8.49 -12.01
CA GLY A 237 16.25 -7.14 -12.53
C GLY A 237 15.18 -6.11 -12.14
N SER A 238 14.37 -6.38 -11.12
CA SER A 238 13.43 -5.42 -10.52
C SER A 238 14.13 -4.35 -9.70
N GLY A 239 15.28 -4.69 -9.12
CA GLY A 239 15.96 -3.87 -8.11
C GLY A 239 15.47 -4.12 -6.68
N ALA A 240 14.47 -4.96 -6.46
CA ALA A 240 14.03 -5.37 -5.12
C ALA A 240 15.06 -6.29 -4.43
N PHE A 241 15.00 -6.37 -3.10
CA PHE A 241 15.66 -7.42 -2.34
C PHE A 241 14.72 -8.60 -2.13
N GLN A 242 15.21 -9.81 -2.31
CA GLN A 242 14.46 -11.05 -2.16
C GLN A 242 14.91 -11.83 -0.94
N SER A 243 13.95 -12.40 -0.22
CA SER A 243 14.15 -13.46 0.76
C SER A 243 13.35 -14.68 0.31
N ASN A 244 14.01 -15.84 0.20
CA ASN A 244 13.36 -17.12 -0.06
C ASN A 244 12.81 -17.72 1.23
N ASN A 245 11.86 -18.65 1.08
CA ASN A 245 11.18 -19.30 2.21
C ASN A 245 10.64 -18.25 3.20
N TYR A 246 10.13 -17.14 2.67
CA TYR A 246 9.58 -16.06 3.47
C TYR A 246 8.29 -16.55 4.11
N GLN A 247 8.28 -16.61 5.43
CA GLN A 247 7.21 -17.29 6.14
C GLN A 247 5.93 -16.46 6.15
N SER A 248 4.81 -17.14 5.95
CA SER A 248 3.47 -16.56 6.05
C SER A 248 3.14 -16.19 7.50
N GLN A 249 2.28 -15.20 7.67
CA GLN A 249 1.76 -14.77 8.96
C GLN A 249 0.79 -15.81 9.55
N LEU A 250 -0.06 -16.38 8.70
CA LEU A 250 -0.92 -17.52 9.03
C LEU A 250 -0.26 -18.83 8.61
N LYS A 251 -0.64 -19.92 9.28
CA LYS A 251 -0.13 -21.25 8.94
C LYS A 251 -0.52 -21.63 7.50
N PRO A 252 0.43 -22.08 6.65
CA PRO A 252 0.12 -22.57 5.31
C PRO A 252 -0.90 -23.72 5.31
N THR A 253 -1.76 -23.77 4.30
CA THR A 253 -2.81 -24.80 4.17
C THR A 253 -2.22 -26.17 3.90
N LEU A 254 -1.21 -26.24 3.04
CA LEU A 254 -0.57 -27.50 2.66
C LEU A 254 0.93 -27.27 2.41
N SER A 255 1.66 -26.95 3.47
CA SER A 255 3.13 -26.96 3.43
C SER A 255 3.71 -27.17 4.82
N ALA A 256 4.77 -27.97 4.92
CA ALA A 256 5.49 -28.21 6.18
C ALA A 256 6.58 -27.16 6.45
N THR A 257 7.08 -26.52 5.38
CA THR A 257 8.09 -25.48 5.44
C THR A 257 7.62 -24.27 4.66
N PRO A 258 8.13 -23.06 4.94
CA PRO A 258 7.79 -21.89 4.14
C PRO A 258 8.29 -22.05 2.71
N GLN A 259 7.44 -21.71 1.75
CA GLN A 259 7.73 -21.81 0.31
C GLN A 259 7.53 -20.47 -0.42
N GLY A 260 6.83 -19.51 0.20
CA GLY A 260 6.67 -18.17 -0.36
C GLY A 260 7.97 -17.38 -0.48
N LYS A 261 7.92 -16.30 -1.26
CA LYS A 261 9.02 -15.35 -1.44
C LYS A 261 8.62 -14.00 -0.85
N GLY A 262 9.57 -13.31 -0.22
CA GLY A 262 9.42 -11.94 0.25
C GLY A 262 10.24 -11.00 -0.63
N PHE A 263 9.63 -9.92 -1.12
CA PHE A 263 10.30 -8.89 -1.90
C PHE A 263 10.21 -7.53 -1.20
N MET A 264 11.36 -6.96 -0.87
CA MET A 264 11.48 -5.62 -0.28
C MET A 264 11.86 -4.62 -1.37
N ILE A 265 10.92 -3.74 -1.71
CA ILE A 265 11.09 -2.62 -2.62
C ILE A 265 11.36 -1.38 -1.79
N VAL A 266 12.54 -0.78 -1.92
CA VAL A 266 12.94 0.37 -1.10
C VAL A 266 12.87 1.65 -1.93
N GLY A 267 11.74 2.36 -1.87
CA GLY A 267 11.56 3.64 -2.54
C GLY A 267 12.46 4.74 -1.98
N LYS A 268 12.89 5.67 -2.84
CA LYS A 268 13.60 6.90 -2.45
C LYS A 268 12.67 8.09 -2.60
N LEU A 269 12.23 8.66 -1.48
CA LEU A 269 11.31 9.80 -1.45
C LEU A 269 11.72 10.81 -0.39
N ARG A 270 11.73 12.10 -0.73
CA ARG A 270 12.03 13.19 0.20
C ARG A 270 13.33 12.93 1.00
N ASN A 271 14.34 12.40 0.32
CA ASN A 271 15.63 11.99 0.90
C ASN A 271 15.53 10.94 2.02
N GLN A 272 14.46 10.15 2.03
CA GLN A 272 14.24 9.04 2.94
C GLN A 272 13.98 7.74 2.17
N LEU A 273 14.19 6.61 2.85
CA LEU A 273 13.92 5.28 2.33
C LEU A 273 12.51 4.84 2.77
N VAL A 274 11.73 4.34 1.82
CA VAL A 274 10.37 3.82 2.05
C VAL A 274 10.35 2.34 1.65
N PRO A 275 10.63 1.42 2.58
CA PRO A 275 10.58 0.00 2.31
C PRO A 275 9.13 -0.51 2.30
N ILE A 276 8.71 -1.03 1.16
CA ILE A 276 7.48 -1.79 0.96
C ILE A 276 7.88 -3.26 0.84
N LEU A 277 7.22 -4.13 1.59
CA LEU A 277 7.47 -5.55 1.58
C LEU A 277 6.22 -6.28 1.11
N VAL A 278 6.35 -7.04 0.04
CA VAL A 278 5.31 -7.95 -0.44
C VAL A 278 5.72 -9.39 -0.22
N ARG A 279 4.73 -10.23 0.11
CA ARG A 279 4.90 -11.68 0.11
C ARG A 279 4.14 -12.26 -1.06
N THR A 280 4.85 -13.02 -1.90
CA THR A 280 4.27 -13.81 -2.98
C THR A 280 4.10 -15.24 -2.50
N GLY A 281 2.84 -15.68 -2.38
CA GLY A 281 2.50 -17.07 -2.07
C GLY A 281 2.78 -18.02 -3.25
N VAL A 282 2.81 -19.32 -2.95
CA VAL A 282 3.05 -20.36 -3.94
C VAL A 282 2.08 -21.52 -3.78
N ALA A 283 1.71 -22.11 -4.92
CA ALA A 283 0.90 -23.31 -4.97
C ALA A 283 1.38 -24.21 -6.11
N ASN A 284 1.45 -25.52 -5.83
CA ASN A 284 1.75 -26.54 -6.82
C ASN A 284 0.72 -27.67 -6.70
N PRO A 285 -0.20 -27.80 -7.66
CA PRO A 285 -1.26 -28.81 -7.62
C PRO A 285 -0.77 -30.17 -8.12
N ASN A 286 0.44 -30.27 -8.67
CA ASN A 286 0.98 -31.49 -9.23
C ASN A 286 1.53 -32.40 -8.11
N PRO A 287 1.52 -33.73 -8.30
CA PRO A 287 2.11 -34.66 -7.33
C PRO A 287 3.65 -34.58 -7.26
N THR A 288 4.29 -33.91 -8.22
CA THR A 288 5.74 -33.76 -8.33
C THR A 288 6.16 -32.30 -8.18
N PRO A 289 7.42 -32.02 -7.80
CA PRO A 289 7.93 -30.66 -7.78
C PRO A 289 7.78 -29.96 -9.12
N ASP A 290 7.60 -28.64 -9.11
CA ASP A 290 7.57 -27.82 -10.30
C ASP A 290 9.00 -27.45 -10.78
N SER A 291 9.09 -26.70 -11.90
CA SER A 291 10.37 -26.26 -12.46
C SER A 291 11.16 -25.33 -11.55
N ASN A 292 10.50 -24.72 -10.56
CA ASN A 292 11.10 -23.81 -9.58
C ASN A 292 11.46 -24.53 -8.27
N GLY A 293 11.25 -25.85 -8.20
CA GLY A 293 11.55 -26.68 -7.04
C GLY A 293 10.49 -26.63 -5.94
N VAL A 294 9.32 -26.02 -6.19
CA VAL A 294 8.20 -26.04 -5.23
C VAL A 294 7.70 -27.48 -5.11
N PRO A 295 7.66 -28.08 -3.91
CA PRO A 295 7.23 -29.47 -3.73
C PRO A 295 5.85 -29.75 -4.32
N GLY A 296 5.61 -31.01 -4.70
CA GLY A 296 4.28 -31.42 -5.16
C GLY A 296 3.22 -31.28 -4.07
N LEU A 297 1.98 -31.00 -4.49
CA LEU A 297 0.83 -30.80 -3.59
C LEU A 297 1.14 -29.77 -2.49
N THR A 298 1.55 -28.57 -2.91
CA THR A 298 1.89 -27.45 -2.01
C THR A 298 0.83 -26.37 -2.07
N ALA A 299 0.43 -25.83 -0.91
CA ALA A 299 -0.33 -24.60 -0.76
C ALA A 299 0.22 -23.77 0.41
N ASP A 300 1.09 -22.82 0.07
CA ASP A 300 1.58 -21.74 0.93
C ASP A 300 1.24 -20.41 0.24
N ASP A 301 -0.05 -20.20 0.08
CA ASP A 301 -0.67 -19.24 -0.82
C ASP A 301 -0.95 -17.88 -0.16
N GLU A 302 -0.40 -17.60 1.03
CA GLU A 302 -0.52 -16.29 1.64
C GLU A 302 0.08 -15.20 0.76
N SER A 303 -0.71 -14.21 0.40
CA SER A 303 -0.26 -13.02 -0.32
C SER A 303 -0.40 -11.82 0.60
N SER A 304 0.62 -10.94 0.64
CA SER A 304 0.57 -9.79 1.55
C SER A 304 1.29 -8.57 0.99
N ILE A 305 0.91 -7.40 1.52
CA ILE A 305 1.62 -6.14 1.37
C ILE A 305 1.79 -5.48 2.74
N SER A 306 2.94 -4.85 2.93
CA SER A 306 3.30 -4.22 4.19
C SER A 306 4.30 -3.10 3.97
N ILE A 307 4.46 -2.26 4.98
CA ILE A 307 5.39 -1.13 4.99
C ILE A 307 6.24 -1.16 6.25
N LEU A 308 7.50 -0.75 6.09
CA LEU A 308 8.44 -0.57 7.17
C LEU A 308 8.67 0.94 7.37
N SER A 309 8.77 1.37 8.62
CA SER A 309 9.14 2.74 8.98
C SER A 309 10.21 2.70 10.07
N PRO A 310 11.28 3.51 9.98
CA PRO A 310 12.29 3.58 11.01
C PRO A 310 11.67 3.88 12.39
N GLN A 311 12.16 3.22 13.44
CA GLN A 311 11.70 3.49 14.82
C GLN A 311 12.31 4.79 15.37
N THR A 312 11.90 5.91 14.78
CA THR A 312 12.28 7.26 15.16
C THR A 312 11.05 8.01 15.63
N ALA A 313 11.15 8.70 16.76
CA ALA A 313 10.01 9.39 17.35
C ALA A 313 9.42 10.45 16.40
N ILE A 314 8.10 10.47 16.29
CA ILE A 314 7.35 11.35 15.42
C ILE A 314 6.73 12.48 16.25
N ALA A 315 6.97 13.73 15.87
CA ALA A 315 6.34 14.87 16.53
C ALA A 315 4.92 15.09 15.99
N ALA A 316 3.98 15.46 16.86
CA ALA A 316 2.66 15.91 16.44
C ALA A 316 2.79 17.07 15.43
N GLY A 317 1.98 17.06 14.38
CA GLY A 317 2.04 18.06 13.32
C GLY A 317 3.11 17.84 12.25
N SER A 318 4.12 16.97 12.49
CA SER A 318 5.21 16.73 11.54
C SER A 318 4.79 15.95 10.29
N GLN A 319 3.65 15.27 10.35
CA GLN A 319 3.07 14.46 9.27
C GLN A 319 1.77 15.08 8.74
N ASN A 320 1.55 16.39 8.96
CA ASN A 320 0.38 17.06 8.43
C ASN A 320 0.39 17.02 6.91
N GLY A 321 -0.78 16.77 6.34
CA GLY A 321 -0.97 16.73 4.90
C GLY A 321 -2.14 15.84 4.50
N GLU A 322 -2.37 15.80 3.20
CA GLU A 322 -3.32 14.91 2.56
C GLU A 322 -2.56 13.80 1.85
N TYR A 323 -3.09 12.59 1.99
CA TYR A 323 -2.50 11.38 1.43
C TYR A 323 -3.58 10.60 0.70
N ILE A 324 -3.20 9.93 -0.38
CA ILE A 324 -4.14 9.07 -1.12
C ILE A 324 -3.61 7.64 -1.19
N GLY A 325 -4.53 6.69 -1.07
CA GLY A 325 -4.24 5.27 -1.10
C GLY A 325 -5.48 4.45 -1.45
N VAL A 326 -5.29 3.13 -1.47
CA VAL A 326 -6.37 2.15 -1.58
C VAL A 326 -6.25 1.22 -0.38
N ASP A 327 -7.35 1.01 0.32
CA ASP A 327 -7.38 0.18 1.52
C ASP A 327 -7.61 -1.31 1.23
N SER A 328 -7.53 -2.13 2.28
CA SER A 328 -7.75 -3.58 2.22
C SER A 328 -9.20 -3.97 1.88
N GLN A 329 -10.13 -3.00 1.81
CA GLN A 329 -11.50 -3.19 1.33
C GLN A 329 -11.65 -2.77 -0.14
N PHE A 330 -10.52 -2.48 -0.80
CA PHE A 330 -10.42 -2.03 -2.17
C PHE A 330 -11.05 -0.64 -2.39
N ASP A 331 -11.18 0.19 -1.36
CA ASP A 331 -11.71 1.53 -1.51
C ASP A 331 -10.61 2.58 -1.59
N TYR A 332 -10.81 3.58 -2.44
CA TYR A 332 -9.93 4.75 -2.45
C TYR A 332 -10.14 5.57 -1.20
N ARG A 333 -9.04 5.96 -0.55
CA ARG A 333 -9.06 6.78 0.66
C ARG A 333 -8.17 7.98 0.51
N THR A 334 -8.72 9.15 0.79
CA THR A 334 -7.95 10.32 1.20
C THR A 334 -7.84 10.29 2.70
N THR A 335 -6.63 10.38 3.22
CA THR A 335 -6.37 10.55 4.66
C THR A 335 -5.84 11.95 4.88
N ALA A 336 -6.66 12.79 5.51
CA ALA A 336 -6.26 14.13 5.93
C ALA A 336 -5.71 14.06 7.36
N LEU A 337 -4.45 14.48 7.55
CA LEU A 337 -3.76 14.47 8.84
C LEU A 337 -3.50 15.91 9.29
N ILE A 338 -4.01 16.25 10.48
CA ILE A 338 -3.81 17.56 11.09
C ILE A 338 -3.56 17.38 12.59
N ASN A 339 -2.34 17.66 13.01
CA ASN A 339 -1.87 17.60 14.39
C ASN A 339 -2.11 16.23 15.02
N ASN A 340 -3.16 16.10 15.84
CA ASN A 340 -3.55 14.89 16.55
C ASN A 340 -4.83 14.26 16.01
N GLN A 341 -5.22 14.59 14.78
CA GLN A 341 -6.41 14.06 14.13
C GLN A 341 -6.08 13.51 12.75
N ALA A 342 -6.74 12.41 12.39
CA ALA A 342 -6.83 11.92 11.03
C ALA A 342 -8.28 11.78 10.62
N THR A 343 -8.56 11.95 9.34
CA THR A 343 -9.89 11.70 8.77
C THR A 343 -9.74 10.95 7.46
N LEU A 344 -10.35 9.77 7.39
CA LEU A 344 -10.38 8.94 6.19
C LEU A 344 -11.68 9.22 5.43
N LEU A 345 -11.54 9.57 4.15
CA LEU A 345 -12.61 10.05 3.27
C LEU A 345 -12.56 9.33 1.92
N ASP A 346 -13.70 9.21 1.25
CA ASP A 346 -13.72 8.85 -0.17
C ASP A 346 -13.35 10.08 -1.03
N PRO A 347 -12.23 10.06 -1.78
CA PRO A 347 -11.81 11.18 -2.63
C PRO A 347 -12.81 11.53 -3.75
N PHE A 348 -13.66 10.58 -4.15
CA PHE A 348 -14.59 10.71 -5.27
C PHE A 348 -16.02 11.00 -4.84
N GLN A 349 -16.29 11.02 -3.53
CA GLN A 349 -17.61 11.32 -2.97
C GLN A 349 -17.52 12.39 -1.89
N PRO A 350 -17.08 13.63 -2.22
CA PRO A 350 -16.90 14.70 -1.23
C PRO A 350 -18.20 15.10 -0.52
N SER A 351 -19.36 14.87 -1.15
CA SER A 351 -20.68 15.09 -0.53
C SER A 351 -20.98 14.14 0.63
N GLN A 352 -20.22 13.04 0.77
CA GLN A 352 -20.36 12.05 1.84
C GLN A 352 -19.33 12.24 2.97
N ALA A 353 -18.74 13.43 3.11
CA ALA A 353 -17.78 13.73 4.17
C ALA A 353 -18.33 13.47 5.59
N SER A 354 -19.64 13.42 5.80
CA SER A 354 -20.25 13.03 7.08
C SER A 354 -20.09 11.54 7.43
N LEU A 355 -19.76 10.69 6.45
CA LEU A 355 -19.49 9.26 6.64
C LEU A 355 -17.99 8.97 6.86
N ALA A 356 -17.18 10.01 6.99
CA ALA A 356 -15.75 9.88 7.20
C ALA A 356 -15.43 9.15 8.50
N THR A 357 -14.33 8.40 8.49
CA THR A 357 -13.79 7.82 9.71
C THR A 357 -12.83 8.81 10.35
N ALA A 358 -13.24 9.39 11.48
CA ALA A 358 -12.40 10.28 12.28
C ALA A 358 -11.61 9.49 13.33
N LEU A 359 -10.33 9.80 13.46
CA LEU A 359 -9.40 9.16 14.38
C LEU A 359 -8.71 10.20 15.26
N ASP A 360 -8.61 9.92 16.55
CA ASP A 360 -7.73 10.67 17.46
C ASP A 360 -6.38 9.96 17.54
N LEU A 361 -5.31 10.73 17.35
CA LEU A 361 -3.92 10.25 17.29
C LEU A 361 -3.21 10.54 18.61
N ASP A 362 -2.56 9.52 19.14
CA ASP A 362 -1.73 9.60 20.33
C ASP A 362 -0.25 9.46 19.97
N TYR A 363 0.47 10.57 20.16
CA TYR A 363 1.91 10.68 19.92
C TYR A 363 2.76 10.30 21.14
N THR A 364 2.16 9.83 22.24
CA THR A 364 2.86 9.26 23.41
C THR A 364 3.39 7.86 23.06
N GLN A 365 4.41 7.86 22.20
CA GLN A 365 5.00 6.67 21.59
C GLN A 365 5.65 5.74 22.61
N LYS A 366 5.00 4.63 22.94
CA LYS A 366 5.62 3.50 23.66
C LYS A 366 6.70 2.83 22.81
N VAL A 367 6.47 2.78 21.49
CA VAL A 367 7.44 2.37 20.47
C VAL A 367 7.70 3.59 19.59
N PRO A 368 8.95 4.10 19.53
CA PRO A 368 9.28 5.21 18.64
C PRO A 368 8.88 4.92 17.20
N GLY A 369 8.29 5.90 16.51
CA GLY A 369 7.81 5.74 15.14
C GLY A 369 6.37 5.23 15.00
N THR A 370 5.69 4.93 16.12
CA THR A 370 4.34 4.37 16.10
C THR A 370 3.33 5.26 16.81
N VAL A 371 2.43 5.86 16.04
CA VAL A 371 1.37 6.74 16.55
C VAL A 371 0.10 5.91 16.69
N THR A 372 -0.37 5.69 17.91
CA THR A 372 -1.57 4.88 18.16
C THR A 372 -2.84 5.69 17.93
N THR A 373 -3.94 5.01 17.59
CA THR A 373 -5.21 5.68 17.27
C THR A 373 -6.41 5.05 17.96
N ILE A 374 -7.39 5.89 18.27
CA ILE A 374 -8.76 5.50 18.61
C ILE A 374 -9.74 6.13 17.63
N HIS A 375 -10.87 5.46 17.39
CA HIS A 375 -11.99 6.07 16.66
C HIS A 375 -12.61 7.17 17.51
N THR A 376 -12.75 8.37 16.94
CA THR A 376 -13.33 9.51 17.63
C THR A 376 -14.77 9.19 18.05
N GLY A 377 -15.08 9.41 19.34
CA GLY A 377 -16.42 9.14 19.87
C GLY A 377 -16.71 7.66 20.19
N SER A 378 -15.73 6.75 20.06
CA SER A 378 -15.92 5.31 20.38
C SER A 378 -16.19 5.00 21.86
N GLY A 379 -15.94 5.95 22.77
CA GLY A 379 -16.04 5.75 24.22
C GLY A 379 -14.94 4.85 24.81
N SER A 380 -14.09 4.26 23.98
CA SER A 380 -12.90 3.50 24.37
C SER A 380 -11.69 4.41 24.53
N THR A 381 -10.82 4.09 25.50
CA THR A 381 -9.48 4.69 25.63
C THR A 381 -8.38 3.75 25.15
N SER A 382 -8.73 2.51 24.81
CA SER A 382 -7.78 1.52 24.28
C SER A 382 -7.59 1.73 22.78
N PRO A 383 -6.36 1.99 22.31
CA PRO A 383 -6.08 2.10 20.88
C PRO A 383 -6.38 0.81 20.14
N THR A 384 -7.01 0.93 18.97
CA THR A 384 -7.30 -0.19 18.08
C THR A 384 -6.42 -0.16 16.83
N GLY A 385 -5.94 1.03 16.47
CA GLY A 385 -5.11 1.23 15.30
C GLY A 385 -3.78 1.91 15.60
N LYS A 386 -2.94 1.96 14.56
CA LYS A 386 -1.65 2.64 14.59
C LYS A 386 -1.21 3.09 13.21
N PHE A 387 -0.59 4.26 13.16
CA PHE A 387 0.15 4.77 12.01
C PHE A 387 1.65 4.57 12.19
N ILE A 388 2.33 4.31 11.08
CA ILE A 388 3.78 4.48 10.93
C ILE A 388 4.05 5.32 9.68
N PHE A 389 5.13 6.11 9.69
CA PHE A 389 5.39 7.11 8.65
C PHE A 389 6.82 7.04 8.13
N THR A 390 7.03 7.18 6.83
CA THR A 390 8.37 7.31 6.24
C THR A 390 8.30 8.00 4.87
N GLY A 391 9.18 8.95 4.59
CA GLY A 391 9.35 9.54 3.26
C GLY A 391 8.11 10.21 2.64
N GLY A 392 7.15 10.64 3.44
CA GLY A 392 5.85 11.14 2.93
C GLY A 392 4.89 10.02 2.52
N VAL A 393 5.08 8.82 3.05
CA VAL A 393 4.16 7.68 2.96
C VAL A 393 3.81 7.25 4.38
N PHE A 394 2.59 6.76 4.57
CA PHE A 394 2.20 6.13 5.83
C PHE A 394 1.66 4.72 5.59
N GLY A 395 1.77 3.87 6.61
CA GLY A 395 0.92 2.70 6.77
C GLY A 395 -0.04 2.92 7.93
N PHE A 396 -1.27 2.46 7.80
CA PHE A 396 -2.25 2.46 8.87
C PHE A 396 -2.86 1.07 9.01
N LEU A 397 -2.76 0.50 10.20
CA LEU A 397 -3.36 -0.77 10.58
C LEU A 397 -4.35 -0.54 11.71
N ASP A 398 -5.57 -1.04 11.57
CA ASP A 398 -6.61 -0.97 12.59
C ASP A 398 -7.28 -2.33 12.80
N ASN A 399 -7.37 -2.74 14.07
CA ASN A 399 -7.92 -4.03 14.48
C ASN A 399 -9.23 -3.87 15.27
N ALA A 400 -9.94 -2.75 15.11
CA ALA A 400 -11.23 -2.53 15.77
C ALA A 400 -12.33 -3.53 15.34
N GLY A 401 -12.26 -4.03 14.10
CA GLY A 401 -13.26 -4.93 13.51
C GLY A 401 -12.90 -6.42 13.60
N SER A 402 -13.78 -7.27 13.04
CA SER A 402 -13.53 -8.71 12.90
C SER A 402 -12.46 -9.05 11.86
N THR A 403 -12.20 -8.13 10.94
CA THR A 403 -11.18 -8.21 9.90
C THR A 403 -10.24 -7.03 10.07
N PRO A 404 -8.91 -7.22 10.05
CA PRO A 404 -7.98 -6.10 10.11
C PRO A 404 -8.16 -5.16 8.92
N TYR A 405 -8.21 -3.87 9.21
CA TYR A 405 -8.20 -2.81 8.21
C TYR A 405 -6.78 -2.35 7.97
N PHE A 406 -6.38 -2.21 6.71
CA PHE A 406 -5.05 -1.73 6.36
C PHE A 406 -5.08 -0.80 5.15
N THR A 407 -4.26 0.24 5.17
CA THR A 407 -4.04 1.09 3.99
C THR A 407 -2.65 1.68 4.00
N ILE A 408 -2.13 1.94 2.80
CA ILE A 408 -0.89 2.69 2.57
C ILE A 408 -1.27 3.93 1.78
N GLY A 409 -0.98 5.11 2.33
CA GLY A 409 -1.22 6.38 1.68
C GLY A 409 0.08 7.10 1.35
N ALA A 410 0.16 7.67 0.15
CA ALA A 410 1.28 8.52 -0.26
C ALA A 410 0.85 9.99 -0.27
N PHE A 411 1.74 10.87 0.18
CA PHE A 411 1.47 12.31 0.30
C PHE A 411 1.14 12.91 -1.07
N VAL A 412 0.05 13.67 -1.10
CA VAL A 412 -0.40 14.41 -2.28
C VAL A 412 -0.50 15.91 -2.04
N GLN A 413 -0.66 16.41 -0.81
CA GLN A 413 -0.74 17.86 -0.57
C GLN A 413 -0.37 18.30 0.85
#